data_AF-A0A2V8VW31-F1
#
_entry.id   AF-A0A2V8VW31-F1
#
_cell.length_a   1.000
_cell.length_b   1.000
_cell.length_c   1.000
_cell.angle_alpha   90.00
_cell.angle_beta   90.00
_cell.angle_gamma   90.00
#
_symmetry.space_group_name_H-M   'P 1'
#
loop_
_entity.id
_entity.type
_entity.pdbx_description
1 polymer ?
#
loop_
_entity_poly.entity_id
_entity_poly.type
_entity_poly.pdbx_seq_one_letter_code
_entity_poly.pdbx_strand_id
1 'polypeptide(L)'
;MPFFQMKKIIIAVGSKRGPKLNAVMEALQSFSAALAQDSEFEIVGVEVESGVSHTPASRDELMRGARQRSEALQEIALQRGAAWQYFVGLEGGLDVVQVGESTDEA
;
A
#
# COMPACT_ATOMS: atom_id res chain seq x y z
N MET A 1 -30.63 25.43 0.95
CA MET A 1 -29.23 24.98 1.14
C MET A 1 -29.02 23.79 0.24
N PRO A 2 -28.19 23.85 -0.81
CA PRO A 2 -27.90 22.65 -1.59
C PRO A 2 -27.03 21.73 -0.72
N PHE A 3 -27.44 20.47 -0.60
CA PHE A 3 -26.60 19.42 -0.04
C PHE A 3 -25.51 19.15 -1.09
N PHE A 4 -24.30 19.70 -0.91
CA PHE A 4 -23.15 19.25 -1.67
C PHE A 4 -22.78 17.86 -1.15
N GLN A 5 -23.16 16.82 -1.91
CA GLN A 5 -22.73 15.47 -1.60
C GLN A 5 -21.25 15.36 -1.97
N MET A 6 -20.38 15.35 -0.95
CA MET A 6 -18.96 15.13 -1.16
C MET A 6 -18.75 13.77 -1.83
N LYS A 7 -17.89 13.73 -2.84
CA LYS A 7 -17.59 12.48 -3.53
C LYS A 7 -16.81 11.58 -2.58
N LYS A 8 -17.30 10.36 -2.34
CA LYS A 8 -16.58 9.39 -1.51
C LYS A 8 -15.55 8.63 -2.35
N ILE A 9 -14.31 8.59 -1.87
CA ILE A 9 -13.20 7.84 -2.46
C ILE A 9 -12.78 6.75 -1.46
N ILE A 10 -12.90 5.50 -1.87
CA ILE A 10 -12.52 4.34 -1.07
C ILE A 10 -11.14 3.85 -1.51
N ILE A 11 -10.23 3.78 -0.55
CA ILE A 11 -8.85 3.33 -0.73
C ILE A 11 -8.69 2.00 0.00
N ALA A 12 -8.44 0.93 -0.75
CA ALA A 12 -8.19 -0.38 -0.20
C ALA A 12 -6.70 -0.54 0.13
N VAL A 13 -6.39 -1.04 1.32
CA VAL A 13 -5.01 -1.28 1.79
C VAL A 13 -4.82 -2.77 2.03
N GLY A 14 -3.75 -3.34 1.48
CA GLY A 14 -3.44 -4.77 1.52
C GLY A 14 -2.89 -5.23 2.87
N SER A 15 -3.49 -4.78 3.97
CA SER A 15 -3.24 -5.22 5.33
C SER A 15 -4.36 -4.79 6.28
N LYS A 16 -4.62 -5.57 7.33
CA LYS A 16 -5.43 -5.14 8.49
C LYS A 16 -4.61 -4.58 9.66
N ARG A 17 -3.28 -4.55 9.54
CA ARG A 17 -2.41 -4.13 10.66
C ARG A 17 -2.47 -2.61 10.85
N GLY A 18 -2.74 -2.18 12.08
CA GLY A 18 -2.86 -0.78 12.48
C GLY A 18 -1.73 0.13 11.95
N PRO A 19 -0.43 -0.22 12.12
CA PRO A 19 0.66 0.63 11.62
C PRO A 19 0.63 0.88 10.11
N LYS A 20 0.24 -0.12 9.30
CA LYS A 20 0.16 0.03 7.84
C LYS A 20 -1.04 0.92 7.46
N LEU A 21 -2.17 0.76 8.12
CA LEU A 21 -3.36 1.60 7.90
C LEU A 21 -3.11 3.05 8.30
N ASN A 22 -2.46 3.27 9.46
CA ASN A 22 -2.11 4.59 9.95
C ASN A 22 -1.14 5.31 9.01
N ALA A 23 -0.14 4.61 8.47
CA ALA A 23 0.78 5.20 7.50
C ALA A 23 0.07 5.70 6.23
N VAL A 24 -0.94 4.96 5.72
CA VAL A 24 -1.76 5.42 4.58
C VAL A 24 -2.62 6.63 4.98
N MET A 25 -3.21 6.61 6.18
CA MET A 25 -4.00 7.72 6.69
C MET A 25 -3.19 9.01 6.83
N GLU A 26 -2.01 8.94 7.43
CA GLU A 26 -1.07 10.06 7.57
C GLU A 26 -0.62 10.58 6.20
N ALA A 27 -0.32 9.69 5.25
CA ALA A 27 -0.02 10.09 3.89
C ALA A 27 -1.21 10.85 3.27
N LEU A 28 -2.44 10.33 3.36
CA LEU A 28 -3.63 11.02 2.83
C LEU A 28 -3.87 12.37 3.49
N GLN A 29 -3.62 12.52 4.79
CA GLN A 29 -3.71 13.83 5.45
C GLN A 29 -2.73 14.85 4.83
N SER A 30 -1.56 14.40 4.36
CA SER A 30 -0.56 15.29 3.76
C SER A 30 -0.88 15.74 2.32
N PHE A 31 -1.60 14.93 1.52
CA PHE A 31 -1.79 15.23 0.08
C PHE A 31 -3.22 15.07 -0.45
N SER A 32 -4.21 14.73 0.39
CA SER A 32 -5.63 14.55 -0.02
C SER A 32 -6.18 15.72 -0.83
N ALA A 33 -5.87 16.96 -0.43
CA ALA A 33 -6.30 18.16 -1.16
C ALA A 33 -5.77 18.22 -2.59
N ALA A 34 -4.54 17.72 -2.83
CA ALA A 34 -3.95 17.63 -4.16
C ALA A 34 -4.50 16.42 -4.94
N LEU A 35 -4.89 15.34 -4.26
CA LEU A 35 -5.45 14.15 -4.88
C LEU A 35 -6.88 14.38 -5.40
N ALA A 36 -7.75 14.97 -4.57
CA ALA A 36 -9.11 15.32 -4.95
C ALA A 36 -9.65 16.40 -4.01
N GLN A 37 -9.81 17.62 -4.54
CA GLN A 37 -10.52 18.70 -3.86
C GLN A 37 -12.00 18.29 -3.72
N ASP A 38 -12.58 18.47 -2.52
CA ASP A 38 -13.99 18.18 -2.21
C ASP A 38 -14.39 16.69 -2.24
N SER A 39 -13.48 15.81 -1.82
CA SER A 39 -13.76 14.38 -1.63
C SER A 39 -13.56 13.92 -0.19
N GLU A 40 -14.39 12.98 0.25
CA GLU A 40 -14.22 12.27 1.52
C GLU A 40 -13.47 10.96 1.25
N PHE A 41 -12.42 10.69 2.02
CA PHE A 41 -11.62 9.47 1.88
C PHE A 41 -12.00 8.44 2.94
N GLU A 42 -12.27 7.21 2.51
CA GLU A 42 -12.43 6.03 3.38
C GLU A 42 -11.28 5.06 3.13
N ILE A 43 -10.67 4.56 4.20
CA ILE A 43 -9.62 3.53 4.13
C ILE A 43 -10.22 2.20 4.56
N VAL A 44 -10.09 1.18 3.71
CA VAL A 44 -10.55 -0.19 3.99
C VAL A 44 -9.34 -1.13 4.04
N GLY A 45 -9.09 -1.72 5.20
CA GLY A 45 -8.05 -2.75 5.37
C GLY A 45 -8.54 -4.12 4.92
N VAL A 46 -7.78 -4.75 4.02
CA VAL A 46 -8.08 -6.09 3.48
C VAL A 46 -6.88 -6.98 3.73
N GLU A 47 -7.13 -8.18 4.24
CA GLU A 47 -6.07 -9.17 4.42
C GLU A 47 -5.76 -9.82 3.06
N VAL A 48 -4.49 -9.79 2.67
CA VAL A 48 -3.98 -10.37 1.43
C VAL A 48 -2.59 -10.95 1.70
N GLU A 49 -2.24 -12.03 1.02
CA GLU A 49 -0.90 -12.62 1.07
C GLU A 49 0.11 -11.70 0.36
N SER A 50 1.35 -11.64 0.86
CA SER A 50 2.42 -10.87 0.20
C SER A 50 3.05 -11.60 -0.98
N GLY A 51 2.89 -12.92 -1.08
CA GLY A 51 3.51 -13.78 -2.09
C GLY A 51 5.06 -13.77 -2.10
N VAL A 52 5.68 -13.20 -1.06
CA VAL A 52 7.13 -13.19 -0.79
C VAL A 52 7.40 -13.70 0.63
N SER A 53 8.68 -13.88 0.99
CA SER A 53 9.06 -14.31 2.34
C SER A 53 8.52 -13.36 3.43
N HIS A 54 8.34 -13.88 4.66
CA HIS A 54 7.83 -13.08 5.77
C HIS A 54 8.73 -11.90 6.16
N THR A 55 10.03 -12.01 5.88
CA THR A 55 11.02 -10.96 6.08
C THR A 55 11.81 -10.78 4.79
N PRO A 56 11.28 -10.03 3.81
CA PRO A 56 11.98 -9.76 2.56
C PRO A 56 13.34 -9.12 2.85
N ALA A 57 14.39 -9.60 2.21
CA ALA A 57 15.78 -9.20 2.50
C ALA A 57 16.46 -8.44 1.34
N SER A 58 15.70 -8.13 0.30
CA SER A 58 16.14 -7.33 -0.84
C SER A 58 15.08 -6.32 -1.23
N ARG A 59 15.53 -5.18 -1.77
CA ARG A 59 14.64 -4.19 -2.38
C ARG A 59 13.69 -4.79 -3.42
N ASP A 60 14.16 -5.69 -4.28
CA ASP A 60 13.32 -6.28 -5.32
C ASP A 60 12.19 -7.12 -4.71
N GLU A 61 12.47 -7.86 -3.65
CA GLU A 61 11.47 -8.65 -2.94
C GLU A 61 10.43 -7.77 -2.23
N LEU A 62 10.87 -6.67 -1.61
CA LEU A 62 9.97 -5.67 -1.02
C LEU A 62 9.02 -5.06 -2.06
N MET A 63 9.56 -4.63 -3.21
CA MET A 63 8.77 -4.02 -4.28
C MET A 63 7.79 -5.03 -4.89
N ARG A 64 8.20 -6.30 -5.07
CA ARG A 64 7.31 -7.37 -5.53
C ARG A 64 6.18 -7.63 -4.54
N GLY A 65 6.48 -7.75 -3.24
CA GLY A 65 5.47 -7.98 -2.21
C GLY A 65 4.43 -6.86 -2.15
N ALA A 66 4.89 -5.60 -2.17
CA ALA A 66 3.98 -4.44 -2.22
C ALA A 66 3.09 -4.47 -3.47
N ARG A 67 3.67 -4.74 -4.66
CA ARG A 67 2.92 -4.85 -5.91
C ARG A 67 1.86 -5.94 -5.86
N GLN A 68 2.23 -7.16 -5.45
CA GLN A 68 1.32 -8.30 -5.38
C GLN A 68 0.14 -8.03 -4.44
N ARG A 69 0.39 -7.40 -3.29
CA ARG A 69 -0.70 -6.97 -2.39
C ARG A 69 -1.68 -6.03 -3.10
N SER A 70 -1.19 -5.06 -3.85
CA SER A 70 -2.03 -4.11 -4.59
C SER A 70 -2.84 -4.78 -5.72
N GLU A 71 -2.22 -5.68 -6.47
CA GLU A 71 -2.87 -6.43 -7.55
C GLU A 71 -3.96 -7.37 -7.00
N ALA A 72 -3.69 -8.05 -5.88
CA ALA A 72 -4.68 -8.89 -5.20
C ALA A 72 -5.92 -8.09 -4.75
N LEU A 73 -5.76 -6.84 -4.30
CA LEU A 73 -6.90 -5.98 -3.97
C LEU A 73 -7.75 -5.66 -5.20
N GLN A 74 -7.12 -5.41 -6.35
CA GLN A 74 -7.83 -5.13 -7.59
C GLN A 74 -8.66 -6.35 -8.03
N GLU A 75 -8.09 -7.55 -7.95
CA GLU A 75 -8.80 -8.79 -8.24
C GLU A 75 -9.99 -9.00 -7.29
N ILE A 76 -9.78 -8.78 -5.98
CA ILE A 76 -10.84 -8.86 -4.97
C ILE A 76 -11.95 -7.85 -5.27
N ALA A 77 -11.60 -6.63 -5.66
CA ALA A 77 -12.58 -5.59 -5.99
C ALA A 77 -13.45 -6.00 -7.19
N LEU A 78 -12.83 -6.53 -8.25
CA LEU A 78 -13.54 -7.04 -9.43
C LEU A 78 -14.47 -8.21 -9.05
N GLN A 79 -13.97 -9.17 -8.27
CA GLN A 79 -14.75 -10.34 -7.85
C GLN A 79 -15.95 -9.97 -6.97
N ARG A 80 -15.81 -8.95 -6.11
CA ARG A 80 -16.85 -8.53 -5.16
C ARG A 80 -17.73 -7.40 -5.68
N GLY A 81 -17.45 -6.85 -6.86
CA GLY A 81 -18.08 -5.62 -7.32
C GLY A 81 -17.83 -4.43 -6.38
N ALA A 82 -16.69 -4.41 -5.70
CA ALA A 82 -16.37 -3.36 -4.75
C ALA A 82 -16.02 -2.06 -5.50
N ALA A 83 -16.64 -0.96 -5.10
CA ALA A 83 -16.37 0.36 -5.66
C ALA A 83 -15.12 1.00 -5.02
N TRP A 84 -13.99 0.32 -5.00
CA TRP A 84 -12.71 0.89 -4.55
C TRP A 84 -12.06 1.66 -5.70
N GLN A 85 -11.51 2.85 -5.42
CA GLN A 85 -10.88 3.70 -6.44
C GLN A 85 -9.35 3.57 -6.46
N TYR A 86 -8.74 3.30 -5.31
CA TYR A 86 -7.30 3.15 -5.18
C TYR A 86 -6.95 1.90 -4.39
N PHE A 87 -5.80 1.31 -4.73
CA PHE A 87 -5.27 0.11 -4.12
C PHE A 87 -3.86 0.40 -3.62
N VAL A 88 -3.58 0.04 -2.37
CA VAL A 88 -2.31 0.33 -1.72
C VAL A 88 -1.71 -0.95 -1.16
N GLY A 89 -0.56 -1.33 -1.71
CA GLY A 89 0.29 -2.38 -1.15
C GLY A 89 1.45 -1.78 -0.36
N LEU A 90 1.67 -2.28 0.85
CA LEU A 90 2.76 -1.87 1.73
C LEU A 90 3.52 -3.11 2.18
N GLU A 91 4.83 -3.12 1.98
CA GLU A 91 5.71 -4.20 2.45
C GLU A 91 6.84 -3.63 3.29
N GLY A 92 7.14 -4.31 4.40
CA GLY A 92 8.24 -3.97 5.29
C GLY A 92 9.24 -5.11 5.33
N GLY A 93 10.52 -4.79 5.47
CA GLY A 93 11.60 -5.77 5.52
C GLY A 93 12.96 -5.08 5.48
N LEU A 94 13.97 -5.78 4.98
CA LEU A 94 15.36 -5.35 4.96
C LEU A 94 15.86 -5.24 3.51
N ASP A 95 16.84 -4.36 3.30
CA ASP A 95 17.63 -4.32 2.08
C ASP A 95 19.09 -4.59 2.46
N VAL A 96 19.50 -5.87 2.35
CA VAL A 96 20.83 -6.30 2.80
C VAL A 96 21.86 -5.93 1.74
N VAL A 97 22.73 -4.98 2.08
CA VAL A 97 23.84 -4.55 1.21
C VAL A 97 25.08 -5.37 1.51
N GLN A 98 25.61 -6.05 0.49
CA GLN A 98 26.92 -6.71 0.57
C GLN A 98 28.01 -5.64 0.44
N VAL A 99 28.71 -5.35 1.54
CA VAL A 99 29.92 -4.52 1.50
C VAL A 99 31.06 -5.46 1.11
N GLY A 100 31.64 -5.28 -0.06
CA GLY A 100 32.69 -6.16 -0.56
C GLY A 100 33.86 -6.25 0.43
N GLU A 101 34.32 -7.48 0.70
CA GLU A 101 35.63 -7.69 1.29
C GLU A 101 36.67 -7.09 0.33
N SER A 102 37.50 -6.19 0.84
CA SER A 102 38.68 -5.74 0.11
C SER A 102 39.51 -6.98 -0.22
N THR A 103 39.59 -7.32 -1.50
CA THR A 103 40.71 -8.12 -2.00
C THR A 103 41.96 -7.26 -1.83
N ASP A 104 42.53 -7.31 -0.62
CA ASP A 104 43.93 -7.00 -0.43
C ASP A 104 44.70 -8.13 -1.11
N GLU A 105 45.05 -7.88 -2.38
CA GLU A 105 46.07 -8.63 -3.10
C GLU A 105 47.38 -8.53 -2.31
N ALA A 106 47.93 -9.68 -1.92
CA ALA A 106 49.29 -9.84 -1.43
C ALA A 106 49.97 -10.97 -2.22
#